data_AF-A0A9P0XJN7-F1
#
_entry.id   AF-A0A9P0XJN7-F1
#
_cell.length_a   1.000
_cell.length_b   1.000
_cell.length_c   1.000
_cell.angle_alpha   90.00
_cell.angle_beta   90.00
_cell.angle_gamma   90.00
#
_symmetry.space_group_name_H-M   'P 1'
#
loop_
_entity.id
_entity.type
_entity.pdbx_description
1 polymer ?
#
loop_
_entity_poly.entity_id
_entity_poly.type
_entity_poly.pdbx_seq_one_letter_code
_entity_poly.pdbx_strand_id
1 'polypeptide(L)'
;MPRVKKCLIYIGVAAFLHQFPRFFEKQYVPHFTVWRGHREEVCRGKLAPWLDKISVDGYFTAYFTFRVLFVHLIPCTSLVVLNVLLFRAMRTAQVNRQKLFKESRKTECKRLSDSNCTTLMLIVVVTVFLLVEIPVAVVTILHIISSTLVEILDYDIANKLILVTNFCIILSYPINFAIYCGMSRQFRETFKELFIRGAVTSRNGGSSRYSLVNGPRTCTNETVL
;
A
#
# COMPACT_ATOMS: atom_id res chain seq x y z
N MET A 1 -10.83 -2.58 18.03
CA MET A 1 -11.02 -3.31 16.75
C MET A 1 -12.25 -2.89 15.92
N PRO A 2 -13.47 -2.65 16.46
CA PRO A 2 -14.64 -2.38 15.61
C PRO A 2 -14.54 -1.09 14.78
N ARG A 3 -13.88 -0.04 15.31
CA ARG A 3 -13.65 1.22 14.57
C ARG A 3 -12.73 1.04 13.35
N VAL A 4 -11.68 0.22 13.46
CA VAL A 4 -10.75 -0.07 12.36
C VAL A 4 -11.45 -0.87 11.25
N LYS A 5 -12.24 -1.88 11.63
CA LYS A 5 -13.04 -2.65 10.66
C LYS A 5 -14.03 -1.77 9.90
N LYS A 6 -14.72 -0.85 10.58
CA LYS A 6 -15.60 0.14 9.94
C LYS A 6 -14.82 1.02 8.95
N CYS A 7 -13.65 1.51 9.34
CA CYS A 7 -12.79 2.31 8.45
C CYS A 7 -12.38 1.54 7.19
N LEU A 8 -11.96 0.28 7.32
CA LEU A 8 -11.63 -0.58 6.18
C LEU A 8 -12.82 -0.78 5.23
N ILE A 9 -14.02 -0.98 5.77
CA ILE A 9 -15.24 -1.10 4.97
C ILE A 9 -15.52 0.20 4.22
N TYR A 10 -15.42 1.36 4.88
CA TYR A 10 -15.62 2.65 4.22
C TYR A 10 -14.63 2.89 3.09
N ILE A 11 -13.36 2.56 3.29
CA ILE A 11 -12.32 2.66 2.24
C ILE A 11 -12.67 1.74 1.07
N GLY A 12 -13.07 0.49 1.35
CA GLY A 12 -13.46 -0.47 0.31
C GLY A 12 -14.67 -0.01 -0.51
N VAL A 13 -15.71 0.51 0.16
CA VAL A 13 -16.91 1.05 -0.50
C VAL A 13 -16.56 2.28 -1.34
N ALA A 14 -15.76 3.22 -0.81
CA ALA A 14 -15.35 4.41 -1.54
C ALA A 14 -14.52 4.05 -2.79
N ALA A 15 -13.58 3.10 -2.67
CA ALA A 15 -12.79 2.62 -3.80
C ALA A 15 -13.66 1.95 -4.87
N PHE A 16 -14.65 1.14 -4.47
CA PHE A 16 -15.60 0.52 -5.40
C PHE A 16 -16.43 1.59 -6.13
N LEU A 17 -17.00 2.54 -5.40
CA LEU A 17 -17.80 3.63 -5.97
C LEU A 17 -17.00 4.50 -6.93
N HIS A 18 -15.73 4.77 -6.62
CA HIS A 18 -14.84 5.50 -7.52
C HIS A 18 -14.56 4.73 -8.82
N GLN A 19 -14.40 3.40 -8.75
CA GLN A 19 -14.12 2.57 -9.92
C GLN A 19 -15.36 2.20 -10.74
N PHE A 20 -16.54 2.23 -10.10
CA PHE A 20 -17.80 1.80 -10.69
C PHE A 20 -18.14 2.46 -12.04
N PRO A 21 -17.98 3.78 -12.25
CA PRO A 21 -18.25 4.43 -13.53
C PRO A 21 -17.47 3.82 -14.71
N ARG A 22 -16.26 3.33 -14.45
CA ARG A 22 -15.37 2.76 -15.47
C ARG A 22 -15.92 1.47 -16.09
N PHE A 23 -16.79 0.75 -15.39
CA PHE A 23 -17.46 -0.44 -15.94
C PHE A 23 -18.44 -0.10 -17.06
N PHE A 24 -19.07 1.08 -17.01
CA PHE A 24 -20.11 1.51 -17.95
C PHE A 24 -19.60 2.51 -18.99
N GLU A 25 -18.30 2.83 -18.95
CA GLU A 25 -17.66 3.80 -19.84
C GLU A 25 -17.43 3.24 -21.25
N LYS A 26 -17.18 1.92 -21.37
CA LYS A 26 -16.87 1.25 -22.64
C LYS A 26 -17.96 0.29 -23.06
N GLN A 27 -18.38 0.41 -24.31
CA GLN A 27 -19.27 -0.54 -24.96
C GLN A 27 -18.53 -1.22 -26.12
N TYR A 28 -18.64 -2.54 -26.19
CA TYR A 28 -18.07 -3.33 -27.26
C TYR A 28 -19.12 -3.50 -28.35
N VAL A 29 -18.84 -2.97 -29.54
CA VAL A 29 -19.74 -3.06 -30.69
C VAL A 29 -19.07 -3.83 -31.84
N PRO A 30 -19.83 -4.66 -32.58
CA PRO A 30 -19.31 -5.31 -33.77
C PRO A 30 -18.96 -4.24 -34.83
N HIS A 31 -17.81 -4.41 -35.46
CA HIS A 31 -17.29 -3.51 -36.46
C HIS A 31 -16.61 -4.31 -37.56
N PHE A 32 -16.95 -4.06 -38.82
CA PHE A 32 -16.31 -4.75 -39.94
C PHE A 32 -14.99 -4.05 -40.30
N THR A 33 -13.89 -4.79 -40.34
CA THR A 33 -12.59 -4.29 -40.82
C THR A 33 -12.07 -5.19 -41.94
N VAL A 34 -11.30 -4.62 -42.86
CA VAL A 34 -10.65 -5.40 -43.91
C VAL A 34 -9.32 -5.91 -43.39
N TRP A 35 -9.20 -7.21 -43.21
CA TRP A 35 -7.95 -7.87 -42.81
C TRP A 35 -7.53 -8.86 -43.89
N ARG A 36 -6.33 -8.69 -44.45
CA ARG A 36 -5.82 -9.54 -45.56
C ARG A 36 -6.81 -9.67 -46.73
N GLY A 37 -7.48 -8.57 -47.10
CA GLY A 37 -8.43 -8.52 -48.22
C GLY A 37 -9.81 -9.12 -47.94
N HIS A 38 -10.05 -9.71 -46.76
CA HIS A 38 -11.35 -10.25 -46.36
C HIS A 38 -12.05 -9.31 -45.37
N ARG A 39 -13.38 -9.22 -45.46
CA ARG A 39 -14.20 -8.50 -44.47
C ARG A 39 -14.37 -9.39 -43.25
N GLU A 40 -13.69 -9.02 -42.17
CA GLU A 40 -13.75 -9.70 -40.89
C GLU A 40 -14.54 -8.85 -39.89
N GLU A 41 -15.46 -9.48 -39.18
CA GLU A 41 -16.18 -8.85 -38.07
C GLU A 41 -15.27 -8.84 -36.84
N VAL A 42 -14.86 -7.65 -36.42
CA VAL A 42 -14.03 -7.45 -35.23
C VAL A 42 -14.80 -6.71 -34.15
N CYS A 43 -14.39 -6.90 -32.91
CA CYS A 43 -14.97 -6.20 -31.78
C CYS A 43 -14.21 -4.89 -31.53
N ARG A 44 -14.88 -3.75 -31.67
CA ARG A 44 -14.30 -2.43 -31.38
C ARG A 44 -14.90 -1.86 -30.10
N GLY A 45 -14.06 -1.54 -29.13
CA GLY A 45 -14.47 -0.76 -27.96
C GLY A 45 -14.75 0.68 -28.36
N LYS A 46 -15.96 1.17 -28.10
CA LYS A 46 -16.34 2.58 -28.22
C LYS A 46 -16.74 3.12 -26.85
N LEU A 47 -16.64 4.42 -26.67
CA LEU A 47 -17.19 5.10 -25.50
C LEU A 47 -18.71 4.96 -25.47
N ALA A 48 -19.28 4.87 -24.28
CA ALA A 48 -20.72 4.73 -24.13
C ALA A 48 -21.46 6.02 -24.52
N PRO A 49 -22.64 5.94 -25.17
CA PRO A 49 -23.35 7.11 -25.72
C PRO A 49 -23.81 8.14 -24.68
N TRP A 50 -23.87 7.75 -23.41
CA TRP A 50 -24.25 8.65 -22.32
C TRP A 50 -23.13 9.67 -22.01
N LEU A 51 -21.87 9.37 -22.34
CA LEU A 51 -20.76 10.31 -22.15
C LEU A 51 -20.86 11.49 -23.12
N ASP A 52 -21.31 11.25 -24.35
CA ASP A 52 -21.52 12.30 -25.35
C ASP A 52 -22.58 13.32 -24.89
N LYS A 53 -23.58 12.87 -24.11
CA LYS A 53 -24.61 13.75 -23.54
C LYS A 53 -24.10 14.61 -22.37
N ILE A 54 -23.04 14.19 -21.69
CA ILE A 54 -22.55 14.81 -20.45
C ILE A 54 -21.26 15.63 -20.62
N SER A 55 -20.74 15.69 -21.86
CA SER A 55 -19.42 16.18 -22.25
C SER A 55 -18.29 15.20 -21.88
N VAL A 56 -17.73 14.56 -22.90
CA VAL A 56 -16.65 13.57 -22.81
C VAL A 56 -15.42 14.15 -22.11
N ASP A 57 -14.99 15.35 -22.54
CA ASP A 57 -13.81 16.01 -22.00
C ASP A 57 -14.00 16.39 -20.52
N GLY A 58 -15.16 16.94 -20.17
CA GLY A 58 -15.48 17.31 -18.79
C GLY A 58 -15.47 16.11 -17.83
N TYR A 59 -16.04 14.98 -18.27
CA TYR A 59 -16.03 13.74 -17.50
C TYR A 59 -14.59 13.23 -17.26
N PHE A 60 -13.78 13.13 -18.33
CA PHE A 60 -12.41 12.64 -18.20
C PHE A 60 -11.54 13.56 -17.36
N THR A 61 -11.59 14.88 -17.60
CA THR A 61 -10.84 15.84 -16.79
C THR A 61 -11.23 15.73 -15.32
N ALA A 62 -12.52 15.72 -14.99
CA ALA A 62 -12.97 15.60 -13.60
C ALA A 62 -12.53 14.27 -12.96
N TYR A 63 -12.72 13.15 -13.65
CA TYR A 63 -12.32 11.82 -13.18
C TYR A 63 -10.80 11.74 -12.93
N PHE A 64 -10.00 12.19 -13.90
CA PHE A 64 -8.54 12.14 -13.79
C PHE A 64 -8.01 13.09 -12.72
N THR A 65 -8.54 14.32 -12.61
CA THR A 65 -8.19 15.25 -11.53
C THR A 65 -8.54 14.66 -10.16
N PHE A 66 -9.73 14.07 -10.01
CA PHE A 66 -10.11 13.39 -8.78
C PHE A 66 -9.14 12.25 -8.44
N ARG A 67 -8.79 11.42 -9.43
CA ARG A 67 -7.83 10.32 -9.25
C ARG A 67 -6.46 10.82 -8.83
N VAL A 68 -5.91 11.85 -9.46
CA VAL A 68 -4.59 12.40 -9.10
C VAL A 68 -4.61 12.96 -7.68
N LEU A 69 -5.63 13.73 -7.31
CA LEU A 69 -5.72 14.34 -5.99
C LEU A 69 -5.96 13.31 -4.89
N PHE A 70 -7.01 12.50 -5.02
CA PHE A 70 -7.48 11.64 -3.93
C PHE A 70 -6.79 10.28 -3.88
N VAL A 71 -6.39 9.72 -5.02
CA VAL A 71 -5.81 8.36 -5.08
C VAL A 71 -4.29 8.37 -5.04
N HIS A 72 -3.64 9.44 -5.52
CA HIS A 72 -2.18 9.54 -5.50
C HIS A 72 -1.70 10.60 -4.51
N LEU A 73 -2.06 11.87 -4.68
CA LEU A 73 -1.49 12.98 -3.91
C LEU A 73 -1.77 12.85 -2.41
N ILE A 74 -3.04 12.73 -2.02
CA ILE A 74 -3.43 12.62 -0.60
C ILE A 74 -2.73 11.46 0.12
N PRO A 75 -2.77 10.19 -0.36
CA PRO A 75 -2.13 9.10 0.34
C PRO A 75 -0.60 9.21 0.34
N CYS A 76 0.03 9.64 -0.75
CA CYS A 76 1.48 9.84 -0.79
C CYS A 76 1.92 10.93 0.20
N THR A 77 1.28 12.09 0.19
CA THR A 77 1.59 13.18 1.12
C THR A 77 1.30 12.77 2.57
N SER A 78 0.17 12.10 2.81
CA SER A 78 -0.17 11.61 4.17
C SER A 78 0.88 10.62 4.68
N LEU A 79 1.33 9.68 3.83
CA LEU A 79 2.37 8.72 4.20
C LEU A 79 3.69 9.42 4.50
N VAL A 80 4.13 10.37 3.67
CA VAL A 80 5.35 11.15 3.91
C VAL A 80 5.26 11.91 5.24
N VAL A 81 4.18 12.66 5.44
CA VAL A 81 3.98 13.47 6.65
C VAL A 81 3.92 12.58 7.89
N LEU A 82 3.14 11.50 7.87
CA LEU A 82 3.05 10.56 8.98
C LEU A 82 4.41 9.92 9.30
N ASN A 83 5.21 9.60 8.28
CA ASN A 83 6.55 9.02 8.50
C ASN A 83 7.54 10.02 9.06
N VAL A 84 7.50 11.27 8.61
CA VAL A 84 8.34 12.35 9.19
C VAL A 84 7.93 12.63 10.63
N LEU A 85 6.63 12.70 10.93
CA LEU A 85 6.12 12.88 12.29
C LEU A 85 6.50 11.69 13.18
N LEU A 86 6.35 10.47 12.69
CA LEU A 86 6.75 9.26 13.41
C LEU A 86 8.25 9.28 13.70
N PHE A 87 9.09 9.62 12.72
CA PHE A 87 10.53 9.75 12.89
C PHE A 87 10.90 10.82 13.91
N ARG A 88 10.26 11.99 13.87
CA ARG A 88 10.48 13.06 14.85
C ARG A 88 10.05 12.64 16.25
N ALA A 89 8.85 12.10 16.41
CA ALA A 89 8.33 11.64 17.71
C ALA A 89 9.23 10.56 18.32
N MET A 90 9.69 9.62 17.50
CA MET A 90 10.68 8.60 17.85
C MET A 90 12.00 9.20 18.33
N ARG A 91 12.58 10.12 17.55
CA ARG A 91 13.84 10.78 17.90
C ARG A 91 13.72 11.57 19.20
N THR A 92 12.63 12.31 19.38
CA THR A 92 12.36 13.05 20.63
C THR A 92 12.22 12.10 21.82
N ALA A 93 11.50 10.99 21.67
CA ALA A 93 11.37 9.99 22.73
C ALA A 93 12.72 9.33 23.07
N GLN A 94 13.56 9.05 22.07
CA GLN A 94 14.91 8.52 22.27
C GLN A 94 15.81 9.52 23.00
N VAL A 95 15.84 10.78 22.57
CA VAL A 95 16.69 11.82 23.17
C VAL A 95 16.25 12.12 24.60
N ASN A 96 14.95 12.25 24.86
CA ASN A 96 14.43 12.51 26.21
C ASN A 96 14.71 11.34 27.17
N ARG A 97 14.68 10.09 26.70
CA ARG A 97 15.03 8.93 27.53
C ARG A 97 16.53 8.71 27.69
N GLN A 98 17.36 9.08 26.71
CA GLN A 98 18.82 9.09 26.86
C GLN A 98 19.27 10.08 27.94
N LYS A 99 18.56 11.20 28.10
CA LYS A 99 18.81 12.17 29.18
C LYS A 99 18.38 11.66 30.56
N LEU A 100 17.37 10.78 30.63
CA LEU A 100 16.89 10.21 31.90
C LEU A 100 17.67 8.96 32.38
N PHE A 101 18.30 8.19 31.47
CA PHE A 101 18.86 6.87 31.82
C PHE A 101 20.39 6.83 31.78
N LYS A 102 21.03 7.57 32.69
CA LYS A 102 22.45 7.39 33.03
C LYS A 102 22.71 6.19 33.96
N GLU A 103 21.66 5.51 34.46
CA GLU A 103 21.78 4.58 35.61
C GLU A 103 21.33 3.10 35.36
N SER A 104 20.42 2.78 34.44
CA SER A 104 19.84 1.41 34.31
C SER A 104 20.16 0.71 32.96
N ARG A 105 21.43 0.33 32.76
CA ARG A 105 22.01 0.07 31.42
C ARG A 105 21.69 -1.27 30.72
N LYS A 106 21.18 -2.31 31.39
CA LYS A 106 21.19 -3.69 30.83
C LYS A 106 19.84 -4.24 30.34
N THR A 107 18.74 -4.07 31.06
CA THR A 107 17.46 -4.71 30.71
C THR A 107 16.63 -3.89 29.71
N GLU A 108 16.76 -2.56 29.75
CA GLU A 108 15.98 -1.64 28.92
C GLU A 108 16.53 -1.54 27.48
N CYS A 109 17.84 -1.73 27.30
CA CYS A 109 18.52 -1.71 25.99
C CYS A 109 17.96 -2.76 25.01
N LYS A 110 17.53 -3.93 25.51
CA LYS A 110 16.94 -5.00 24.71
C LYS A 110 15.51 -4.66 24.23
N ARG A 111 14.70 -3.98 25.07
CA ARG A 111 13.38 -3.43 24.68
C ARG A 111 13.50 -2.25 23.69
N LEU A 112 14.57 -1.47 23.82
CA LEU A 112 14.92 -0.36 22.94
C LEU A 112 15.22 -0.85 21.52
N SER A 113 15.99 -1.95 21.39
CA SER A 113 16.25 -2.58 20.10
C SER A 113 14.95 -3.04 19.43
N ASP A 114 14.01 -3.66 20.15
CA ASP A 114 12.73 -4.13 19.58
C ASP A 114 11.79 -2.98 19.14
N SER A 115 11.70 -1.88 19.89
CA SER A 115 10.93 -0.68 19.46
C SER A 115 11.59 0.07 18.30
N ASN A 116 12.92 0.19 18.32
CA ASN A 116 13.68 0.77 17.22
C ASN A 116 13.57 -0.10 15.97
N CYS A 117 13.59 -1.43 16.11
CA CYS A 117 13.45 -2.38 15.00
C CYS A 117 12.06 -2.29 14.35
N THR A 118 10.99 -2.18 15.15
CA THR A 118 9.62 -2.03 14.62
C THR A 118 9.43 -0.71 13.86
N THR A 119 10.05 0.37 14.33
CA THR A 119 9.93 1.68 13.65
C THR A 119 10.87 1.83 12.46
N LEU A 120 12.07 1.25 12.53
CA LEU A 120 12.95 1.10 11.37
C LEU A 120 12.28 0.23 10.30
N MET A 121 11.56 -0.81 10.69
CA MET A 121 10.75 -1.61 9.77
C MET A 121 9.67 -0.76 9.10
N LEU A 122 8.90 0.04 9.85
CA LEU A 122 7.90 0.95 9.26
C LEU A 122 8.54 1.97 8.31
N ILE A 123 9.66 2.59 8.69
CA ILE A 123 10.37 3.57 7.84
C ILE A 123 10.90 2.92 6.56
N VAL A 124 11.45 1.70 6.63
CA VAL A 124 11.97 1.01 5.45
C VAL A 124 10.83 0.58 4.53
N VAL A 125 9.74 0.02 5.07
CA VAL A 125 8.55 -0.32 4.27
C VAL A 125 8.02 0.92 3.55
N VAL A 126 7.90 2.06 4.26
CA VAL A 126 7.38 3.29 3.65
C VAL A 126 8.36 3.86 2.64
N THR A 127 9.66 3.88 2.93
CA THR A 127 10.66 4.35 1.96
C THR A 127 10.61 3.53 0.67
N VAL A 128 10.54 2.19 0.77
CA VAL A 128 10.43 1.34 -0.43
C VAL A 128 9.10 1.55 -1.13
N PHE A 129 8.00 1.68 -0.40
CA PHE A 129 6.68 2.00 -0.96
C PHE A 129 6.72 3.33 -1.73
N LEU A 130 7.29 4.38 -1.15
CA LEU A 130 7.42 5.69 -1.80
C LEU A 130 8.34 5.65 -3.02
N LEU A 131 9.44 4.89 -2.97
CA LEU A 131 10.34 4.72 -4.11
C LEU A 131 9.63 4.08 -5.31
N VAL A 132 8.63 3.24 -5.08
CA VAL A 132 7.81 2.68 -6.16
C VAL A 132 6.66 3.61 -6.53
N GLU A 133 5.98 4.20 -5.56
CA GLU A 133 4.79 5.01 -5.83
C GLU A 133 5.07 6.39 -6.43
N ILE A 134 6.22 7.00 -6.13
CA ILE A 134 6.59 8.29 -6.74
C ILE A 134 6.71 8.15 -8.27
N PRO A 135 7.49 7.21 -8.82
CA PRO A 135 7.51 6.93 -10.26
C PRO A 135 6.13 6.64 -10.84
N VAL A 136 5.31 5.85 -10.14
CA VAL A 136 3.95 5.49 -10.58
C VAL A 136 3.05 6.72 -10.67
N ALA A 137 3.07 7.58 -9.66
CA ALA A 137 2.31 8.82 -9.63
C ALA A 137 2.74 9.77 -10.75
N VAL A 138 4.06 9.92 -10.96
CA VAL A 138 4.62 10.76 -12.04
C VAL A 138 4.17 10.27 -13.41
N VAL A 139 4.28 8.97 -13.70
CA VAL A 139 3.82 8.41 -14.99
C VAL A 139 2.32 8.53 -15.16
N THR A 140 1.54 8.33 -14.08
CA THR A 140 0.08 8.49 -14.13
C THR A 140 -0.31 9.93 -14.45
N ILE A 141 0.35 10.92 -13.84
CA ILE A 141 0.15 12.34 -14.14
C ILE A 141 0.55 12.65 -15.58
N LEU A 142 1.70 12.14 -16.04
CA LEU A 142 2.16 12.35 -17.42
C LEU A 142 1.19 11.77 -18.46
N HIS A 143 0.66 10.57 -18.20
CA HIS A 143 -0.35 9.95 -19.04
C HIS A 143 -1.64 10.78 -19.11
N ILE A 144 -2.07 11.33 -17.97
CA ILE A 144 -3.26 12.17 -17.90
C ILE A 144 -3.06 13.46 -18.71
N ILE A 145 -1.94 14.14 -18.53
CA ILE A 145 -1.61 15.38 -19.26
C ILE A 145 -1.56 15.11 -20.77
N SER A 146 -0.91 14.01 -21.17
CA SER A 146 -0.85 13.58 -22.57
C SER A 146 -2.23 13.21 -23.14
N SER A 147 -3.16 12.73 -22.32
CA SER A 147 -4.50 12.33 -22.74
C SER A 147 -5.53 13.48 -22.75
N THR A 148 -5.27 14.59 -22.06
CA THR A 148 -6.27 15.68 -21.88
C THR A 148 -5.86 17.03 -22.47
N LEU A 149 -4.57 17.36 -22.54
CA LEU A 149 -4.16 18.72 -22.89
C LEU A 149 -3.40 18.81 -24.22
N VAL A 150 -2.50 17.89 -24.53
CA VAL A 150 -1.68 17.96 -25.76
C VAL A 150 -1.11 16.58 -26.13
N GLU A 151 -1.19 16.17 -27.40
CA GLU A 151 -0.44 15.02 -27.99
C GLU A 151 1.08 15.31 -28.04
N ILE A 152 1.73 15.65 -26.91
CA ILE A 152 3.18 15.95 -26.88
C ILE A 152 4.00 14.65 -26.85
N LEU A 153 3.44 13.57 -26.31
CA LEU A 153 4.12 12.29 -26.25
C LEU A 153 3.69 11.39 -27.41
N ASP A 154 4.67 10.86 -28.12
CA ASP A 154 4.48 9.72 -29.01
C ASP A 154 3.68 8.63 -28.30
N TYR A 155 2.60 8.19 -28.93
CA TYR A 155 1.69 7.17 -28.38
C TYR A 155 2.45 5.90 -27.98
N ASP A 156 3.51 5.56 -28.71
CA ASP A 156 4.40 4.45 -28.39
C ASP A 156 5.17 4.66 -27.09
N ILE A 157 5.77 5.83 -26.87
CA ILE A 157 6.52 6.14 -25.65
C ILE A 157 5.57 6.11 -24.44
N ALA A 158 4.39 6.71 -24.57
CA ALA A 158 3.37 6.68 -23.52
C ALA A 158 2.95 5.25 -23.17
N ASN A 159 2.72 4.40 -24.18
CA ASN A 159 2.32 3.01 -23.96
C ASN A 159 3.44 2.18 -23.31
N LYS A 160 4.70 2.37 -23.72
CA LYS A 160 5.85 1.72 -23.06
C LYS A 160 5.98 2.15 -21.60
N LEU A 161 5.80 3.44 -21.32
CA LEU A 161 5.89 3.98 -19.97
C LEU A 161 4.80 3.39 -19.07
N ILE A 162 3.56 3.31 -19.57
CA ILE A 162 2.43 2.67 -18.87
C ILE A 162 2.72 1.20 -18.59
N LEU A 163 3.27 0.47 -19.56
CA LEU A 163 3.62 -0.94 -19.39
C LEU A 163 4.66 -1.13 -18.28
N VAL A 164 5.74 -0.35 -18.31
CA VAL A 164 6.81 -0.38 -17.30
C VAL A 164 6.25 -0.02 -15.93
N THR A 165 5.43 1.01 -15.83
CA THR A 165 4.80 1.41 -14.56
C THR A 165 3.87 0.35 -14.01
N ASN A 166 3.02 -0.26 -14.85
CA ASN A 166 2.17 -1.36 -14.43
C ASN A 166 2.99 -2.55 -13.91
N PHE A 167 4.12 -2.85 -14.57
CA PHE A 167 5.05 -3.87 -14.09
C PHE A 167 5.65 -3.51 -12.72
N CYS A 168 6.09 -2.27 -12.52
CA CYS A 168 6.59 -1.80 -11.22
C CYS A 168 5.53 -1.90 -10.11
N ILE A 169 4.27 -1.57 -10.39
CA ILE A 169 3.15 -1.72 -9.45
C ILE A 169 3.01 -3.18 -9.04
N ILE A 170 2.96 -4.09 -10.02
CA ILE A 170 2.81 -5.53 -9.75
C ILE A 170 3.97 -6.05 -8.91
N LEU A 171 5.19 -5.59 -9.19
CA LEU A 171 6.41 -5.97 -8.45
C LEU A 171 6.45 -5.40 -7.02
N SER A 172 5.77 -4.28 -6.76
CA SER A 172 5.71 -3.67 -5.43
C SER A 172 5.06 -4.58 -4.38
N TYR A 173 4.04 -5.36 -4.76
CA TYR A 173 3.31 -6.23 -3.84
C TYR A 173 4.19 -7.35 -3.23
N PRO A 174 4.93 -8.15 -4.01
CA PRO A 174 5.85 -9.15 -3.45
C PRO A 174 7.04 -8.53 -2.73
N ILE A 175 7.53 -7.35 -3.15
CA ILE A 175 8.61 -6.64 -2.43
C ILE A 175 8.16 -6.27 -1.01
N ASN A 176 6.94 -5.73 -0.87
CA ASN A 176 6.38 -5.41 0.44
C ASN A 176 6.32 -6.65 1.33
N PHE A 177 5.84 -7.79 0.79
CA PHE A 177 5.83 -9.07 1.50
C PHE A 177 7.24 -9.53 1.91
N ALA A 178 8.22 -9.45 1.01
CA ALA A 178 9.61 -9.82 1.29
C ALA A 178 10.22 -8.96 2.42
N ILE A 179 9.92 -7.66 2.47
CA ILE A 179 10.37 -6.77 3.54
C ILE A 179 9.77 -7.19 4.89
N TYR A 180 8.46 -7.48 4.95
CA TYR A 180 7.84 -8.00 6.17
C TYR A 180 8.49 -9.32 6.60
N CYS A 181 8.76 -10.23 5.65
CA CYS A 181 9.46 -11.48 5.93
C CYS A 181 10.92 -11.31 6.38
N GLY A 182 11.64 -10.29 5.93
CA GLY A 182 13.03 -10.06 6.34
C GLY A 182 13.15 -9.32 7.67
N MET A 183 12.40 -8.22 7.81
CA MET A 183 12.60 -7.20 8.84
C MET A 183 11.57 -7.28 9.97
N SER A 184 10.37 -7.80 9.73
CA SER A 184 9.37 -7.94 10.79
C SER A 184 9.60 -9.18 11.62
N ARG A 185 10.14 -9.01 12.83
CA ARG A 185 10.33 -10.10 13.78
C ARG A 185 8.99 -10.78 14.12
N GLN A 186 7.92 -10.03 14.30
CA GLN A 186 6.59 -10.58 14.60
C GLN A 186 6.05 -11.42 13.44
N PHE A 187 6.13 -10.92 12.20
CA PHE A 187 5.68 -11.66 11.02
C PHE A 187 6.48 -12.94 10.80
N ARG A 188 7.81 -12.88 10.99
CA ARG A 188 8.69 -14.05 10.90
C ARG A 188 8.38 -15.11 11.94
N GLU A 189 8.17 -14.72 13.20
CA GLU A 189 7.84 -15.67 14.26
C GLU A 189 6.49 -16.34 13.97
N THR A 190 5.48 -15.58 13.53
CA THR A 190 4.19 -16.16 13.12
C THR A 190 4.29 -17.02 11.87
N PHE A 191 5.11 -16.64 10.87
CA PHE A 191 5.36 -17.46 9.68
C PHE A 191 6.04 -18.79 10.05
N LYS A 192 7.06 -18.75 10.92
CA LYS A 192 7.67 -19.95 11.47
C LYS A 192 6.67 -20.77 12.27
N GLU A 193 5.80 -20.14 13.06
CA GLU A 193 4.78 -20.84 13.84
C GLU A 193 3.76 -21.54 12.94
N LEU A 194 3.28 -20.89 11.89
CA LEU A 194 2.34 -21.46 10.92
C LEU A 194 2.98 -22.56 10.05
N PHE A 195 4.16 -22.31 9.48
CA PHE A 195 4.75 -23.19 8.46
C PHE A 195 5.76 -24.21 9.02
N ILE A 196 6.54 -23.85 10.05
CA ILE A 196 7.57 -24.74 10.63
C ILE A 196 7.01 -25.45 11.87
N ARG A 197 6.28 -24.74 12.72
CA ARG A 197 5.75 -25.28 13.97
C ARG A 197 4.38 -25.93 13.80
N GLY A 198 3.54 -25.49 12.86
CA GLY A 198 2.33 -26.19 12.43
C GLY A 198 2.62 -27.56 11.84
N ALA A 199 3.75 -27.72 11.15
CA ALA A 199 4.25 -29.01 10.67
C ALA A 199 4.73 -29.95 11.81
N VAL A 200 5.18 -29.40 12.94
CA VAL A 200 5.70 -30.17 14.09
C VAL A 200 4.65 -30.39 15.20
N THR A 201 3.64 -29.51 15.31
CA THR A 201 2.66 -29.50 16.41
C THR A 201 1.35 -30.21 16.07
N SER A 202 1.21 -30.82 14.88
CA SER A 202 0.14 -31.80 14.62
C SER A 202 0.30 -33.09 15.46
N ARG A 203 1.29 -33.15 16.36
CA ARG A 203 1.57 -34.34 17.16
C ARG A 203 1.56 -34.13 18.68
N ASN A 204 1.30 -32.93 19.21
CA ASN A 204 1.04 -32.81 20.66
C ASN A 204 0.37 -31.49 21.08
N GLY A 205 -0.88 -31.62 21.53
CA GLY A 205 -1.42 -30.95 22.72
C GLY A 205 -1.62 -29.44 22.67
N GLY A 206 -2.88 -29.02 22.55
CA GLY A 206 -3.28 -27.63 22.75
C GLY A 206 -2.93 -27.12 24.15
N SER A 207 -2.48 -25.87 24.25
CA SER A 207 -2.69 -25.06 25.45
C SER A 207 -2.52 -23.56 25.17
N SER A 208 -3.55 -22.84 25.58
CA SER A 208 -3.76 -21.41 25.65
C SER A 208 -2.49 -20.60 26.04
N ARG A 209 -1.93 -19.81 25.12
CA ARG A 209 -0.86 -18.83 25.40
C ARG A 209 -1.21 -17.37 25.05
N TYR A 210 -2.43 -17.10 24.59
CA TYR A 210 -2.84 -15.75 24.18
C TYR A 210 -3.02 -14.75 25.34
N SER A 211 -3.03 -15.20 26.60
CA SER A 211 -3.29 -14.35 27.77
C SER A 211 -2.05 -13.73 28.44
N LEU A 212 -0.82 -14.09 28.06
CA LEU A 212 0.40 -13.65 28.77
C LEU A 212 1.08 -12.38 28.24
N VAL A 213 0.56 -11.76 27.19
CA VAL A 213 1.16 -10.56 26.57
C VAL A 213 0.62 -9.23 27.14
N ASN A 214 -0.52 -9.22 27.82
CA ASN A 214 -1.18 -7.96 28.27
C ASN A 214 -1.49 -7.84 29.78
N GLY A 215 -0.92 -8.68 30.66
CA GLY A 215 -1.11 -8.54 32.11
C GLY A 215 -0.08 -7.63 32.78
N PRO A 216 -0.46 -6.79 33.77
CA PRO A 216 0.51 -6.06 34.59
C PRO A 216 1.32 -7.08 35.39
N ARG A 217 2.63 -7.16 35.12
CA ARG A 217 3.53 -8.01 35.90
C ARG A 217 3.76 -7.36 37.25
N THR A 218 3.01 -7.83 38.25
CA THR A 218 3.28 -7.61 39.67
C THR A 218 4.73 -8.02 39.98
N CYS A 219 5.52 -7.06 40.46
CA CYS A 219 6.82 -7.32 41.05
C CYS A 219 6.60 -8.04 42.38
N THR A 220 6.75 -9.35 42.41
CA THR A 220 7.10 -10.06 43.64
C THR A 220 8.61 -9.96 43.80
N ASN A 221 9.07 -8.90 44.47
CA ASN A 221 10.32 -8.92 45.20
C ASN A 221 10.01 -9.64 46.50
N GLU A 222 10.49 -10.87 46.71
CA GLU A 222 10.95 -11.35 48.02
C GLU A 222 11.91 -12.52 47.79
N THR A 223 13.20 -12.28 47.99
CA THR A 223 14.17 -13.30 48.37
C THR A 223 15.13 -12.73 49.40
N VAL A 224 15.07 -13.33 50.59
CA VAL A 224 16.12 -13.49 51.62
C VAL A 224 16.40 -12.29 52.55
N LEU A 225 15.98 -12.39 53.82
CA LEU A 225 16.75 -13.06 54.89
C LEU A 225 15.85 -13.48 56.05
#